data_AF-A0A158EJV0-F1
#
_entry.id   AF-A0A158EJV0-F1
#
_cell.length_a   1.000
_cell.length_b   1.000
_cell.length_c   1.000
_cell.angle_alpha   90.00
_cell.angle_beta   90.00
_cell.angle_gamma   90.00
#
_symmetry.space_group_name_H-M   'P 1'
#
loop_
_entity.id
_entity.type
_entity.pdbx_description
1 polymer ?
#
loop_
_entity_poly.entity_id
_entity_poly.type
_entity_poly.pdbx_seq_one_letter_code
_entity_poly.pdbx_strand_id
1 'polypeptide(L)' 'MSFLFNGDCLDVLPAIPDDVIDFTLTDPPYLVNYHDRLGRSIANDVSSQWLEPSFAEIFRVLRRDA' A
#
# COMPACT_ATOMS: atom_id res chain seq x y z
N MET A 1 -10.91 -17.13 -7.85
CA MET A 1 -11.84 -16.13 -7.27
C MET A 1 -11.03 -14.85 -7.08
N SER A 2 -11.60 -13.69 -7.36
CA SER A 2 -10.89 -12.40 -7.28
C SER A 2 -11.56 -11.54 -6.20
N PHE A 3 -10.76 -10.88 -5.38
CA PHE A 3 -11.22 -10.00 -4.31
C PHE A 3 -10.80 -8.56 -4.62
N LEU A 4 -11.67 -7.61 -4.28
CA LEU A 4 -11.38 -6.18 -4.27
C LEU A 4 -11.76 -5.65 -2.89
N PHE A 5 -10.78 -5.12 -2.17
CA PHE A 5 -10.96 -4.55 -0.85
C PHE A 5 -11.00 -3.02 -0.94
N ASN A 6 -11.93 -2.38 -0.24
CA ASN A 6 -11.97 -0.94 -0.06
C ASN A 6 -11.67 -0.63 1.41
N GLY A 7 -10.45 -0.14 1.69
CA GLY A 7 -9.98 0.15 3.04
C GLY A 7 -8.54 0.67 3.03
N ASP A 8 -8.05 1.08 4.20
CA ASP A 8 -6.65 1.44 4.39
C ASP A 8 -5.76 0.19 4.25
N CYS A 9 -4.65 0.31 3.54
CA CYS A 9 -3.69 -0.77 3.42
C CYS A 9 -3.12 -1.23 4.78
N LEU A 10 -3.04 -0.33 5.77
CA LEU A 10 -2.59 -0.65 7.11
C LEU A 10 -3.61 -1.47 7.91
N ASP A 11 -4.88 -1.49 7.50
CA ASP A 11 -5.92 -2.33 8.08
C ASP A 11 -6.11 -3.63 7.29
N VAL A 12 -5.98 -3.56 5.96
CA VAL A 12 -6.26 -4.69 5.07
C VAL A 12 -5.10 -5.67 4.98
N LEU A 13 -3.85 -5.20 4.81
CA LEU A 13 -2.70 -6.09 4.64
C LEU A 13 -2.51 -7.05 5.83
N PRO A 14 -2.66 -6.62 7.11
CA PRO A 14 -2.57 -7.53 8.26
C PRO A 14 -3.60 -8.67 8.28
N ALA A 15 -4.73 -8.51 7.59
CA ALA A 15 -5.75 -9.56 7.49
C ALA A 15 -5.41 -10.64 6.44
N ILE A 16 -4.41 -10.40 5.59
CA ILE A 16 -3.93 -11.34 4.59
C ILE A 16 -2.92 -12.28 5.25
N PRO A 17 -3.03 -13.62 5.12
CA PRO A 17 -2.06 -14.56 5.66
C PRO A 17 -0.64 -14.36 5.12
N ASP A 18 0.36 -14.82 5.87
CA ASP A 18 1.77 -14.83 5.46
C ASP A 18 1.99 -15.72 4.22
N ASP A 19 2.98 -15.41 3.38
CA ASP A 19 3.45 -16.27 2.28
C ASP A 19 2.35 -16.74 1.31
N VAL A 20 1.36 -15.90 0.97
CA VAL A 20 0.26 -16.27 0.04
C VAL A 20 0.27 -15.52 -1.28
N ILE A 21 1.01 -14.42 -1.40
CA ILE A 21 1.09 -13.58 -2.60
C ILE A 21 2.34 -13.91 -3.40
N ASP A 22 2.19 -14.23 -4.68
CA ASP A 22 3.31 -14.52 -5.59
C ASP A 22 3.95 -13.26 -6.21
N PHE A 23 3.25 -12.12 -6.20
CA PHE A 23 3.73 -10.87 -6.78
C PHE A 23 2.95 -9.67 -6.24
N THR A 24 3.66 -8.58 -5.90
CA THR A 24 3.04 -7.29 -5.54
C THR A 24 3.43 -6.22 -6.55
N LEU A 25 2.42 -5.59 -7.15
CA LEU A 25 2.55 -4.34 -7.89
C LEU A 25 1.90 -3.22 -7.09
N THR A 26 2.66 -2.16 -6.82
CA THR A 26 2.18 -1.00 -6.06
C THR A 26 2.57 0.30 -6.77
N ASP A 27 1.68 1.28 -6.67
CA ASP A 27 1.86 2.67 -7.12
C ASP A 27 1.40 3.58 -5.96
N PRO A 28 2.19 3.67 -4.87
CA PRO A 28 1.75 4.33 -3.65
C PRO A 28 1.86 5.86 -3.77
N PRO A 29 1.27 6.65 -2.84
CA PRO A 29 1.54 8.08 -2.75
C PRO A 29 3.05 8.35 -2.63
N TYR A 30 3.56 9.33 -3.38
CA TYR A 30 5.00 9.57 -3.53
C TYR A 30 5.59 10.55 -2.51
N LEU A 31 4.78 11.03 -1.56
CA LEU A 31 5.18 11.95 -0.49
C LEU A 31 5.71 13.29 -1.01
N VAL A 32 5.24 13.71 -2.19
CA VAL A 32 5.69 14.95 -2.85
C VAL A 32 4.78 16.14 -2.55
N ASN A 33 3.78 15.95 -1.69
CA ASN A 33 2.74 16.93 -1.43
C ASN A 33 2.13 17.45 -2.75
N TYR A 34 1.72 16.52 -3.61
CA TYR A 34 1.26 16.81 -4.96
C TYR A 34 0.09 17.79 -4.94
N HIS A 35 0.21 18.85 -5.74
CA HIS A 35 -0.86 19.79 -6.04
C HIS A 35 -0.88 20.06 -7.53
N ASP A 36 -2.04 19.88 -8.15
CA ASP A 36 -2.22 20.27 -9.54
C ASP A 36 -2.58 21.76 -9.68
N ARG A 37 -2.68 22.24 -10.92
CA ARG A 37 -2.99 23.65 -11.22
C ARG A 37 -4.42 24.06 -10.85
N LEU A 38 -5.29 23.10 -10.56
CA LEU A 38 -6.68 23.30 -10.16
C LEU A 38 -6.87 23.15 -8.64
N GLY A 39 -5.79 22.92 -7.89
CA GLY A 39 -5.80 22.80 -6.43
C GLY A 39 -6.16 21.40 -5.91
N ARG A 40 -6.19 20.36 -6.76
CA ARG A 40 -6.37 18.97 -6.30
C ARG A 40 -5.08 18.47 -5.68
N SER A 41 -5.21 17.72 -4.59
CA SER A 41 -4.11 17.05 -3.91
C SER A 41 -4.35 15.55 -3.79
N ILE A 42 -3.28 14.81 -3.49
CA ILE A 42 -3.34 13.38 -3.20
C ILE A 42 -3.44 13.18 -1.69
N ALA A 43 -4.41 12.36 -1.26
CA ALA A 43 -4.55 12.01 0.15
C ALA A 43 -3.31 11.22 0.64
N ASN A 44 -2.89 11.49 1.88
CA ASN A 44 -1.74 10.83 2.52
C ASN A 44 -0.39 11.03 1.82
N ASP A 45 -0.27 12.04 0.93
CA ASP A 45 0.95 12.33 0.16
C ASP A 45 1.93 13.29 0.85
N VAL A 46 1.84 13.41 2.18
CA VAL A 46 2.68 14.31 2.99
C VAL A 46 3.36 13.56 4.13
N SER A 47 2.59 12.81 4.91
CA SER A 47 3.13 12.02 6.02
C SER A 47 3.67 10.70 5.51
N SER A 48 4.94 10.39 5.81
CA SER A 48 5.58 9.11 5.47
C SER A 48 5.27 7.98 6.47
N GLN A 49 4.46 8.24 7.50
CA GLN A 49 4.24 7.28 8.60
C GLN A 49 3.60 5.95 8.15
N TRP A 50 2.90 5.93 7.02
CA TRP A 50 2.32 4.71 6.46
C TRP A 50 3.32 3.86 5.65
N LEU A 51 4.43 4.46 5.19
CA LEU A 51 5.30 3.85 4.19
C LEU A 51 6.00 2.59 4.72
N GLU A 52 6.70 2.72 5.84
CA GLU A 52 7.43 1.59 6.44
C GLU A 52 6.50 0.44 6.87
N PRO A 53 5.40 0.67 7.63
CA PRO A 53 4.54 -0.43 8.05
C PRO A 53 3.80 -1.11 6.88
N SER A 54 3.37 -0.35 5.85
CA SER A 54 2.71 -0.96 4.69
C SER A 54 3.66 -1.85 3.88
N PHE A 55 4.92 -1.44 3.69
CA PHE A 55 5.90 -2.25 2.97
C PHE A 55 6.38 -3.45 3.78
N ALA A 56 6.43 -3.35 5.12
CA ALA A 56 6.69 -4.51 5.98
C ALA A 56 5.61 -5.59 5.81
N GLU A 57 4.34 -5.18 5.78
CA GLU A 57 3.22 -6.10 5.55
C GLU A 57 3.20 -6.65 4.11
N ILE A 58 3.51 -5.82 3.10
CA ILE A 58 3.69 -6.30 1.72
C ILE A 58 4.77 -7.39 1.67
N PHE A 59 5.90 -7.20 2.35
CA PHE A 59 6.96 -8.21 2.40
C PHE A 59 6.50 -9.47 3.14
N ARG A 60 5.76 -9.36 4.24
CA ARG A 60 5.23 -10.49 5.01
C ARG A 60 4.31 -11.40 4.18
N VAL A 61 3.44 -10.81 3.36
CA VAL A 61 2.45 -11.59 2.59
C VAL A 61 3.04 -12.22 1.33
N LEU A 62 4.20 -11.74 0.86
CA LEU A 62 4.92 -12.33 -0.28
C LEU A 62 5.44 -13.71 0.08
N ARG A 63 5.37 -14.64 -0.86
CA ARG A 63 6.03 -15.95 -0.73
C ARG A 63 7.54 -15.78 -0.69
N ARG A 64 8.20 -16.71 0.01
CA ARG A 64 9.67 -16.75 0.15
C ARG A 64 10.46 -16.76 -1.17
N ASP A 65 9.84 -17.23 -2.26
CA ASP A 65 10.43 -17.33 -3.61
C ASP A 65 9.85 -16.33 -4.62
N ALA A 66 9.06 -15.35 -4.14
CA ALA A 66 8.55 -14.23 -4.93
C ALA A 66 9.62 -13.16 -5.21
#